data_AF-A0A4Y6JLQ0-F1
#
_entry.id   AF-A0A4Y6JLQ0-F1
#
_cell.length_a   1.000
_cell.length_b   1.000
_cell.length_c   1.000
_cell.angle_alpha   90.00
_cell.angle_beta   90.00
_cell.angle_gamma   90.00
#
_symmetry.space_group_name_H-M   'P 1'
#
loop_
_entity.id
_entity.type
_entity.pdbx_description
1 polymer ?
#
loop_
_entity_poly.entity_id
_entity_poly.type
_entity_poly.pdbx_seq_one_letter_code
_entity_poly.pdbx_strand_id
1 'polypeptide(L)'
;ALLSILGASAQDISSVISKATFEQILKHRNDAACPAKGFYTYEAFIAAAKAFGGFGTTGDAVTKKREIAAFLAQTSHETTGGWATAPDGPYAWGYCFLREQGNPPNYCVANQQWPCAPGKKYYGRGPIQISYNYNYGPAGRAIGSDLLANPDLVATDPTISFKTALWFWMTPQSPKPSSHDVITGRWTPSAADSAGGRVPGYGVITNIINGGIECGKGSNAQQQ
;
A
#
# COMPACT_ATOMS: atom_id res chain seq x y z
N ALA A 1 -32.45 17.25 -13.33
CA ALA A 1 -31.86 16.55 -14.49
C ALA A 1 -31.03 15.39 -13.97
N LEU A 2 -31.51 14.16 -14.14
CA LEU A 2 -30.71 12.96 -13.89
C LEU A 2 -29.60 12.91 -14.94
N LEU A 3 -28.35 13.11 -14.54
CA LEU A 3 -27.21 12.75 -15.38
C LEU A 3 -26.93 11.27 -15.20
N SER A 4 -27.24 10.51 -16.25
CA SER A 4 -26.81 9.14 -16.47
C SER A 4 -25.29 9.05 -16.34
N ILE A 5 -24.82 8.39 -15.27
CA ILE A 5 -23.45 7.91 -15.20
C ILE A 5 -23.42 6.65 -16.07
N LEU A 6 -23.11 6.84 -17.35
CA LEU A 6 -22.65 5.77 -18.22
C LEU A 6 -21.56 5.02 -17.46
N GLY A 7 -21.78 3.72 -17.25
CA GLY A 7 -20.85 2.87 -16.52
C GLY A 7 -19.46 2.98 -17.13
N ALA A 8 -18.55 3.65 -16.42
CA ALA A 8 -17.13 3.38 -16.58
C ALA A 8 -16.99 1.91 -16.24
N SER A 9 -16.73 1.07 -17.24
CA SER A 9 -16.36 -0.33 -17.03
C SER A 9 -15.26 -0.31 -15.96
N ALA A 10 -15.53 -0.89 -14.78
CA ALA A 10 -14.53 -1.02 -13.74
C ALA A 10 -13.30 -1.67 -14.38
N GLN A 11 -12.24 -0.88 -14.57
CA GLN A 11 -11.08 -1.34 -15.34
C GLN A 11 -10.38 -2.40 -14.49
N ASP A 12 -10.39 -3.64 -15.00
CA ASP A 12 -9.98 -4.82 -14.26
C ASP A 12 -8.51 -5.15 -14.56
N ILE A 13 -7.67 -5.11 -13.52
CA ILE A 13 -6.23 -5.40 -13.65
C ILE A 13 -5.92 -6.89 -13.86
N SER A 14 -6.92 -7.78 -13.82
CA SER A 14 -6.74 -9.22 -14.06
C SER A 14 -6.19 -9.56 -15.45
N SER A 15 -6.30 -8.64 -16.41
CA SER A 15 -5.65 -8.74 -17.73
C SER A 15 -4.14 -8.44 -17.69
N VAL A 16 -3.66 -7.77 -16.65
CA VAL A 16 -2.24 -7.38 -16.47
C VAL A 16 -1.53 -8.35 -15.52
N ILE A 17 -2.20 -8.76 -14.44
CA ILE A 17 -1.69 -9.73 -13.45
C ILE A 17 -2.69 -10.88 -13.29
N SER A 18 -2.27 -12.08 -13.67
CA SER A 18 -3.09 -13.28 -13.49
C SER A 18 -3.06 -13.76 -12.04
N LYS A 19 -4.06 -14.57 -11.64
CA LYS A 19 -4.05 -15.26 -10.34
C LYS A 19 -2.78 -16.09 -10.16
N ALA A 20 -2.37 -16.87 -11.17
CA ALA A 20 -1.16 -17.68 -11.09
C ALA A 20 0.10 -16.82 -10.85
N THR A 21 0.20 -15.66 -11.50
CA THR A 21 1.30 -14.72 -11.28
C THR A 21 1.28 -14.13 -9.87
N PHE A 22 0.10 -13.74 -9.36
CA PHE A 22 -0.05 -13.26 -7.98
C PHE A 22 0.36 -14.32 -6.95
N GLU A 23 -0.10 -15.56 -7.12
CA GLU A 23 0.27 -16.68 -6.27
C GLU A 23 1.77 -16.99 -6.33
N GLN A 24 2.40 -16.82 -7.50
CA GLN A 24 3.83 -17.03 -7.66
C GLN A 24 4.69 -15.90 -7.05
N ILE A 25 4.24 -14.64 -7.14
CA ILE A 25 4.92 -13.50 -6.51
C ILE A 25 4.83 -13.61 -4.99
N LEU A 26 3.64 -13.95 -4.46
CA LEU A 26 3.40 -14.02 -3.02
C LEU A 26 3.37 -15.47 -2.52
N LYS A 27 4.40 -16.23 -2.90
CA LYS A 27 4.47 -17.69 -2.80
C LYS A 27 4.30 -18.21 -1.37
N HIS A 28 4.96 -17.59 -0.39
CA HIS A 28 5.02 -18.08 0.99
C HIS A 28 4.05 -17.38 1.95
N ARG A 29 3.20 -16.46 1.49
CA ARG A 29 2.27 -15.71 2.38
C ARG A 29 1.29 -16.59 3.16
N ASN A 30 1.05 -17.81 2.68
CA ASN A 30 0.16 -18.80 3.29
C ASN A 30 0.92 -19.91 4.05
N ASP A 31 2.23 -19.76 4.24
CA ASP A 31 3.03 -20.66 5.07
C ASP A 31 2.50 -20.66 6.52
N ALA A 32 2.65 -21.78 7.23
CA ALA A 32 2.20 -21.90 8.61
C ALA A 32 2.91 -20.92 9.57
N ALA A 33 4.13 -20.48 9.24
CA ALA A 33 4.87 -19.48 9.99
C ALA A 33 4.30 -18.05 9.83
N CYS A 34 3.47 -17.80 8.82
CA CYS A 34 2.93 -16.46 8.55
C CYS A 34 1.66 -16.18 9.35
N PRO A 35 1.64 -15.17 10.24
CA PRO A 35 0.44 -14.83 11.00
C PRO A 35 -0.75 -14.37 10.14
N ALA A 36 -0.50 -13.90 8.91
CA ALA A 36 -1.53 -13.50 7.95
C ALA A 36 -2.00 -14.65 7.04
N LYS A 37 -1.60 -15.90 7.30
CA LYS A 37 -1.94 -17.06 6.47
C LYS A 37 -3.43 -17.11 6.15
N GLY A 38 -3.75 -17.19 4.86
CA GLY A 38 -5.11 -17.28 4.34
C GLY A 38 -5.88 -15.95 4.25
N PHE A 39 -5.32 -14.84 4.73
CA PHE A 39 -5.99 -13.55 4.72
C PHE A 39 -5.94 -12.87 3.33
N TYR A 40 -4.74 -12.78 2.72
CA TYR A 40 -4.56 -12.05 1.47
C TYR A 40 -4.87 -12.91 0.25
N THR A 41 -6.04 -12.68 -0.35
CA THR A 41 -6.50 -13.40 -1.55
C THR A 41 -6.37 -12.54 -2.81
N TYR A 42 -6.18 -13.22 -3.95
CA TYR A 42 -6.19 -12.56 -5.27
C TYR A 42 -7.53 -11.86 -5.52
N GLU A 43 -8.63 -12.49 -5.13
CA GLU A 43 -9.98 -11.97 -5.29
C GLU A 43 -10.18 -10.65 -4.54
N ALA A 44 -9.68 -10.56 -3.30
CA ALA A 44 -9.71 -9.33 -2.52
C ALA A 44 -8.86 -8.23 -3.15
N PHE A 45 -7.67 -8.57 -3.68
CA PHE A 45 -6.81 -7.62 -4.40
C PHE A 45 -7.50 -7.06 -5.64
N ILE A 46 -8.08 -7.92 -6.50
CA ILE A 46 -8.82 -7.49 -7.69
C ILE A 46 -10.07 -6.67 -7.33
N ALA A 47 -10.83 -7.10 -6.31
CA ALA A 47 -12.02 -6.38 -5.86
C ALA A 47 -11.67 -4.98 -5.32
N ALA A 48 -10.55 -4.86 -4.60
CA ALA A 48 -10.06 -3.57 -4.12
C ALA A 48 -9.57 -2.68 -5.26
N ALA A 49 -8.79 -3.24 -6.22
CA ALA A 49 -8.28 -2.51 -7.37
C ALA A 49 -9.38 -1.86 -8.22
N LYS A 50 -10.53 -2.53 -8.37
CA LYS A 50 -11.71 -2.00 -9.07
C LYS A 50 -12.26 -0.69 -8.48
N ALA A 51 -11.97 -0.39 -7.21
CA ALA A 51 -12.39 0.85 -6.55
C ALA A 51 -11.46 2.04 -6.83
N PHE A 52 -10.28 1.81 -7.42
CA PHE A 52 -9.26 2.84 -7.66
C PHE A 52 -8.94 2.94 -9.15
N GLY A 53 -9.76 3.72 -9.86
CA GLY A 53 -9.54 4.00 -11.29
C GLY A 53 -8.13 4.54 -11.54
N GLY A 54 -7.44 3.98 -12.53
CA GLY A 54 -6.08 4.35 -12.92
C GLY A 54 -5.00 3.38 -12.45
N PHE A 55 -5.19 2.70 -11.30
CA PHE A 55 -4.22 1.74 -10.77
C PHE A 55 -4.06 0.54 -11.72
N GLY A 56 -2.84 0.32 -12.22
CA GLY A 56 -2.54 -0.78 -13.14
C GLY A 56 -3.21 -0.66 -14.51
N THR A 57 -3.85 0.48 -14.80
CA THR A 57 -4.57 0.73 -16.05
C THR A 57 -4.10 1.98 -16.79
N THR A 58 -3.18 2.74 -16.19
CA THR A 58 -2.58 3.95 -16.75
C THR A 58 -1.30 3.66 -17.55
N GLY A 59 -1.14 4.33 -18.69
CA GLY A 59 0.05 4.22 -19.54
C GLY A 59 0.05 2.97 -20.45
N ASP A 60 1.24 2.61 -20.94
CA ASP A 60 1.45 1.44 -21.80
C ASP A 60 1.51 0.13 -20.99
N ALA A 61 1.59 -1.01 -21.69
CA ALA A 61 1.61 -2.33 -21.05
C ALA A 61 2.79 -2.51 -20.08
N VAL A 62 3.95 -1.90 -20.38
CA VAL A 62 5.13 -1.95 -19.50
C VAL A 62 4.89 -1.15 -18.23
N THR A 63 4.30 0.04 -18.34
CA THR A 63 3.99 0.92 -17.20
C THR A 63 2.96 0.30 -16.28
N LYS A 64 1.90 -0.31 -16.81
CA LYS A 64 0.90 -1.04 -16.02
C LYS A 64 1.54 -2.18 -15.21
N LYS A 65 2.40 -2.98 -15.85
CA LYS A 65 3.15 -4.05 -15.16
C LYS A 65 4.10 -3.50 -14.11
N ARG A 66 4.81 -2.41 -14.42
CA ARG A 66 5.75 -1.75 -13.51
C ARG A 66 5.03 -1.21 -12.27
N GLU A 67 3.87 -0.59 -12.43
CA GLU A 67 3.07 -0.10 -11.31
C GLU A 67 2.65 -1.23 -10.38
N ILE A 68 2.08 -2.31 -10.92
CA ILE A 68 1.64 -3.46 -10.10
C ILE A 68 2.84 -4.09 -9.39
N ALA A 69 3.98 -4.25 -10.09
CA ALA A 69 5.20 -4.76 -9.49
C ALA A 69 5.72 -3.85 -8.37
N ALA A 70 5.74 -2.53 -8.57
CA ALA A 70 6.20 -1.58 -7.58
C ALA A 70 5.29 -1.54 -6.34
N PHE A 71 3.96 -1.57 -6.55
CA PHE A 71 2.99 -1.65 -5.46
C PHE A 71 3.21 -2.91 -4.63
N LEU A 72 3.23 -4.08 -5.29
CA LEU A 72 3.41 -5.37 -4.62
C LEU A 72 4.77 -5.47 -3.92
N ALA A 73 5.83 -4.88 -4.48
CA ALA A 73 7.14 -4.88 -3.85
C ALA A 73 7.19 -4.04 -2.57
N GLN A 74 6.64 -2.81 -2.60
CA GLN A 74 6.58 -1.97 -1.41
C GLN A 74 5.73 -2.62 -0.31
N THR A 75 4.54 -3.10 -0.66
CA THR A 75 3.67 -3.75 0.33
C THR A 75 4.21 -5.09 0.80
N SER A 76 4.99 -5.80 -0.02
CA SER A 76 5.72 -7.00 0.42
C SER A 76 6.79 -6.66 1.44
N HIS A 77 7.52 -5.56 1.27
CA HIS A 77 8.49 -5.09 2.25
C HIS A 77 7.83 -4.81 3.61
N GLU A 78 6.73 -4.03 3.61
CA GLU A 78 5.96 -3.68 4.81
C GLU A 78 5.39 -4.90 5.57
N THR A 79 5.28 -6.04 4.90
CA THR A 79 4.64 -7.25 5.46
C THR A 79 5.54 -8.48 5.39
N THR A 80 6.84 -8.28 5.19
CA THR A 80 7.77 -9.39 4.91
C THR A 80 7.96 -10.30 6.12
N GLY A 81 7.91 -11.61 5.88
CA GLY A 81 8.41 -12.63 6.79
C GLY A 81 9.76 -13.21 6.35
N GLY A 82 10.41 -12.59 5.37
CA GLY A 82 11.64 -13.10 4.76
C GLY A 82 12.86 -12.92 5.65
N TRP A 83 13.79 -13.85 5.53
CA TRP A 83 15.14 -13.78 6.11
C TRP A 83 16.17 -14.21 5.07
N ALA A 84 17.45 -13.95 5.32
CA ALA A 84 18.53 -14.12 4.34
C ALA A 84 18.59 -15.52 3.69
N THR A 85 18.24 -16.56 4.43
CA THR A 85 18.27 -17.97 3.98
C THR A 85 16.88 -18.58 3.82
N ALA A 86 15.84 -17.74 3.66
CA ALA A 86 14.47 -18.22 3.51
C ALA A 86 14.32 -19.09 2.25
N PRO A 87 13.46 -20.12 2.26
CA PRO A 87 13.11 -20.86 1.07
C PRO A 87 12.68 -19.92 -0.07
N ASP A 88 13.24 -20.12 -1.27
CA ASP A 88 13.08 -19.23 -2.44
C ASP A 88 13.59 -17.78 -2.26
N GLY A 89 14.39 -17.51 -1.22
CA GLY A 89 14.99 -16.22 -0.92
C GLY A 89 14.06 -15.27 -0.12
N PRO A 90 14.61 -14.19 0.46
CA PRO A 90 13.86 -13.29 1.35
C PRO A 90 12.69 -12.60 0.66
N TYR A 91 12.77 -12.39 -0.65
CA TYR A 91 11.76 -11.62 -1.41
C TYR A 91 10.52 -12.44 -1.80
N ALA A 92 10.51 -13.76 -1.55
CA ALA A 92 9.34 -14.62 -1.77
C ALA A 92 8.35 -14.64 -0.57
N TRP A 93 8.66 -13.88 0.48
CA TRP A 93 7.99 -13.90 1.79
C TRP A 93 7.22 -12.61 2.12
N GLY A 94 6.88 -11.80 1.10
CA GLY A 94 5.94 -10.69 1.26
C GLY A 94 4.56 -11.16 1.71
N TYR A 95 3.78 -10.26 2.30
CA TYR A 95 2.40 -10.52 2.76
C TYR A 95 2.28 -11.57 3.87
N CYS A 96 3.35 -11.81 4.63
CA CYS A 96 3.38 -12.74 5.75
C CYS A 96 2.72 -12.17 7.01
N PHE A 97 2.86 -10.85 7.22
CA PHE A 97 2.27 -10.13 8.35
C PHE A 97 1.07 -9.27 7.96
N LEU A 98 0.19 -9.05 8.95
CA LEU A 98 -1.03 -8.25 8.80
C LEU A 98 -1.08 -7.05 9.77
N ARG A 99 -0.45 -7.18 10.93
CA ARG A 99 -0.40 -6.16 11.98
C ARG A 99 1.05 -5.87 12.31
N GLU A 100 1.34 -4.64 12.71
CA GLU A 100 2.65 -4.22 13.21
C GLU A 100 3.10 -5.13 14.36
N GLN A 101 4.35 -5.55 14.33
CA GLN A 101 4.90 -6.53 15.27
C GLN A 101 5.39 -5.88 16.57
N GLY A 102 5.51 -6.68 17.63
CA GLY A 102 6.00 -6.22 18.94
C GLY A 102 4.92 -5.53 19.77
N ASN A 103 5.26 -4.40 20.41
CA ASN A 103 4.37 -3.63 21.26
C ASN A 103 4.23 -2.19 20.74
N PRO A 104 3.52 -2.00 19.61
CA PRO A 104 3.41 -0.68 18.99
C PRO A 104 2.64 0.31 19.88
N PRO A 105 3.00 1.61 19.86
CA PRO A 105 2.21 2.64 20.51
C PRO A 105 0.82 2.75 19.86
N ASN A 106 -0.06 3.58 20.42
CA ASN A 106 -1.41 3.71 19.87
C ASN A 106 -1.46 4.50 18.56
N TYR A 107 -0.38 5.16 18.15
CA TYR A 107 -0.29 6.03 16.97
C TYR A 107 -1.45 7.05 16.87
N CYS A 108 -1.91 7.51 18.04
CA CYS A 108 -2.89 8.58 18.15
C CYS A 108 -2.15 9.91 18.32
N VAL A 109 -2.37 10.85 17.41
CA VAL A 109 -1.89 12.22 17.53
C VAL A 109 -3.05 13.19 17.54
N ALA A 110 -2.89 14.34 18.21
CA ALA A 110 -3.90 15.37 18.23
C ALA A 110 -4.19 15.85 16.80
N ASN A 111 -5.44 15.66 16.37
CA ASN A 111 -5.90 16.08 15.06
C ASN A 111 -7.39 16.43 15.17
N GLN A 112 -7.75 17.66 14.82
CA GLN A 112 -9.13 18.14 14.94
C GLN A 112 -10.07 17.49 13.92
N GLN A 113 -9.57 17.19 12.72
CA GLN A 113 -10.36 16.60 11.64
C GLN A 113 -10.52 15.09 11.82
N TRP A 114 -9.51 14.44 12.40
CA TRP A 114 -9.43 12.99 12.57
C TRP A 114 -9.14 12.64 14.03
N PRO A 115 -10.05 12.97 14.97
CA PRO A 115 -9.84 12.71 16.39
C PRO A 115 -9.75 11.21 16.66
N CYS A 116 -8.91 10.82 17.60
CA CYS A 116 -8.78 9.42 17.99
C CYS A 116 -10.06 8.93 18.68
N ALA A 117 -10.58 7.80 18.23
CA ALA A 117 -11.70 7.13 18.89
C ALA A 117 -11.24 6.53 20.23
N PRO A 118 -12.03 6.68 21.31
CA PRO A 118 -11.68 6.12 22.63
C PRO A 118 -11.36 4.62 22.57
N GLY A 119 -10.25 4.22 23.19
CA GLY A 119 -9.82 2.82 23.27
C GLY A 119 -9.31 2.22 21.94
N LYS A 120 -9.24 2.99 20.85
CA LYS A 120 -8.75 2.51 19.55
C LYS A 120 -7.27 2.82 19.37
N LYS A 121 -6.61 1.97 18.57
CA LYS A 121 -5.19 2.07 18.23
C LYS A 121 -5.01 2.06 16.71
N TYR A 122 -4.10 2.90 16.23
CA TYR A 122 -3.83 3.15 14.81
C TYR A 122 -2.43 2.68 14.39
N TYR A 123 -1.94 1.60 15.00
CA TYR A 123 -0.71 0.91 14.57
C TYR A 123 -0.86 0.30 13.18
N GLY A 124 0.26 -0.08 12.57
CA GLY A 124 0.33 -0.60 11.21
C GLY A 124 -0.60 -1.79 10.99
N ARG A 125 -1.45 -1.69 9.95
CA ARG A 125 -2.28 -2.82 9.48
C ARG A 125 -2.29 -2.91 7.95
N GLY A 126 -2.48 -4.13 7.46
CA GLY A 126 -2.65 -4.41 6.03
C GLY A 126 -1.36 -4.24 5.21
N PRO A 127 -1.49 -4.26 3.86
CA PRO A 127 -0.34 -4.34 2.97
C PRO A 127 0.61 -3.15 3.04
N ILE A 128 0.11 -1.94 3.29
CA ILE A 128 0.93 -0.73 3.40
C ILE A 128 1.28 -0.37 4.85
N GLN A 129 0.94 -1.24 5.81
CA GLN A 129 1.06 -0.97 7.25
C GLN A 129 0.51 0.43 7.62
N ILE A 130 -0.70 0.75 7.14
CA ILE A 130 -1.31 2.07 7.35
C ILE A 130 -1.33 2.37 8.85
N SER A 131 -0.77 3.53 9.22
CA SER A 131 -0.54 3.92 10.61
C SER A 131 -1.01 5.35 10.84
N TYR A 132 -1.33 5.69 12.09
CA TYR A 132 -1.84 6.98 12.55
C TYR A 132 -3.30 7.32 12.21
N ASN A 133 -4.00 7.93 13.17
CA ASN A 133 -5.38 8.39 13.02
C ASN A 133 -5.60 9.32 11.81
N TYR A 134 -4.62 10.17 11.48
CA TYR A 134 -4.69 11.06 10.33
C TYR A 134 -4.55 10.36 8.98
N ASN A 135 -4.17 9.07 8.93
CA ASN A 135 -4.27 8.25 7.72
C ASN A 135 -5.53 7.37 7.73
N TYR A 136 -5.85 6.74 8.87
CA TYR A 136 -7.07 5.94 9.02
C TYR A 136 -8.35 6.72 8.70
N GLY A 137 -8.46 7.96 9.19
CA GLY A 137 -9.58 8.85 8.94
C GLY A 137 -9.85 9.11 7.45
N PRO A 138 -8.92 9.75 6.71
CA PRO A 138 -9.14 10.03 5.30
C PRO A 138 -9.21 8.77 4.43
N ALA A 139 -8.45 7.70 4.75
CA ALA A 139 -8.57 6.42 4.05
C ALA A 139 -9.98 5.86 4.19
N GLY A 140 -10.50 5.82 5.42
CA GLY A 140 -11.85 5.35 5.70
C GLY A 140 -12.91 6.14 4.95
N ARG A 141 -12.81 7.48 4.99
CA ARG A 141 -13.69 8.36 4.22
C ARG A 141 -13.66 8.04 2.72
N ALA A 142 -12.47 7.85 2.14
CA ALA A 142 -12.30 7.60 0.72
C ALA A 142 -12.91 6.26 0.27
N ILE A 143 -12.84 5.23 1.13
CA ILE A 143 -13.30 3.87 0.78
C ILE A 143 -14.72 3.57 1.28
N GLY A 144 -15.37 4.53 1.94
CA GLY A 144 -16.72 4.38 2.51
C GLY A 144 -16.77 3.47 3.74
N SER A 145 -15.73 3.47 4.58
CA SER A 145 -15.66 2.66 5.80
C SER A 145 -15.20 3.50 6.98
N ASP A 146 -15.87 3.44 8.14
CA ASP A 146 -15.45 4.17 9.33
C ASP A 146 -14.26 3.48 10.02
N LEU A 147 -13.07 3.67 9.45
CA LEU A 147 -11.81 3.14 9.96
C LEU A 147 -11.28 3.92 11.17
N LEU A 148 -11.82 5.10 11.45
CA LEU A 148 -11.41 5.88 12.63
C LEU A 148 -12.00 5.25 13.89
N ALA A 149 -13.28 4.87 13.85
CA ALA A 149 -13.93 4.11 14.93
C ALA A 149 -13.62 2.60 14.87
N ASN A 150 -13.38 2.04 13.68
CA ASN A 150 -13.18 0.60 13.48
C ASN A 150 -11.86 0.28 12.75
N PRO A 151 -10.69 0.67 13.30
CA PRO A 151 -9.40 0.47 12.61
C PRO A 151 -9.05 -1.00 12.38
N ASP A 152 -9.60 -1.92 13.17
CA ASP A 152 -9.36 -3.37 13.02
C ASP A 152 -9.96 -3.96 11.75
N LEU A 153 -10.90 -3.27 11.08
CA LEU A 153 -11.42 -3.70 9.76
C LEU A 153 -10.30 -3.89 8.74
N VAL A 154 -9.23 -3.08 8.82
CA VAL A 154 -8.04 -3.22 7.95
C VAL A 154 -7.34 -4.57 8.14
N ALA A 155 -7.55 -5.23 9.28
CA ALA A 155 -6.94 -6.52 9.63
C ALA A 155 -7.97 -7.64 9.86
N THR A 156 -9.23 -7.45 9.42
CA THR A 156 -10.28 -8.48 9.47
C THR A 156 -11.05 -8.60 8.16
N ASP A 157 -11.04 -7.58 7.29
CA ASP A 157 -11.60 -7.64 5.95
C ASP A 157 -10.46 -7.46 4.91
N PRO A 158 -10.17 -8.50 4.10
CA PRO A 158 -9.04 -8.45 3.17
C PRO A 158 -9.26 -7.44 2.04
N THR A 159 -10.51 -7.18 1.63
CA THR A 159 -10.80 -6.19 0.60
C THR A 159 -10.57 -4.78 1.15
N ILE A 160 -11.04 -4.49 2.36
CA ILE A 160 -10.74 -3.21 3.05
C ILE A 160 -9.23 -3.04 3.23
N SER A 161 -8.52 -4.11 3.60
CA SER A 161 -7.07 -4.11 3.75
C SER A 161 -6.34 -3.68 2.47
N PHE A 162 -6.69 -4.28 1.32
CA PHE A 162 -6.13 -3.86 0.04
C PHE A 162 -6.57 -2.45 -0.35
N LYS A 163 -7.81 -2.05 -0.05
CA LYS A 163 -8.30 -0.70 -0.37
C LYS A 163 -7.54 0.39 0.39
N THR A 164 -7.13 0.17 1.64
CA THR A 164 -6.31 1.18 2.35
C THR A 164 -4.92 1.31 1.75
N ALA A 165 -4.31 0.21 1.32
CA ALA A 165 -3.03 0.22 0.62
C ALA A 165 -3.10 0.95 -0.73
N LEU A 166 -4.14 0.66 -1.52
CA LEU A 166 -4.38 1.34 -2.78
C LEU A 166 -4.73 2.82 -2.58
N TRP A 167 -5.51 3.16 -1.55
CA TRP A 167 -5.76 4.56 -1.21
C TRP A 167 -4.46 5.31 -0.95
N PHE A 168 -3.55 4.74 -0.14
CA PHE A 168 -2.26 5.37 0.14
C PHE A 168 -1.43 5.54 -1.14
N TRP A 169 -1.40 4.51 -1.99
CA TRP A 169 -0.67 4.53 -3.26
C TRP A 169 -1.17 5.61 -4.23
N MET A 170 -2.49 5.78 -4.30
CA MET A 170 -3.16 6.64 -5.28
C MET A 170 -3.37 8.08 -4.81
N THR A 171 -3.18 8.37 -3.52
CA THR A 171 -3.54 9.66 -2.93
C THR A 171 -2.31 10.52 -2.65
N PRO A 172 -2.14 11.68 -3.31
CA PRO A 172 -1.11 12.64 -2.93
C PRO A 172 -1.34 13.16 -1.51
N GLN A 173 -0.26 13.28 -0.74
CA GLN A 173 -0.28 13.90 0.58
C GLN A 173 0.77 15.00 0.62
N SER A 174 0.36 16.22 0.25
CA SER A 174 1.27 17.37 0.08
C SER A 174 2.24 17.51 1.26
N PRO A 175 3.56 17.66 1.00
CA PRO A 175 4.18 17.93 -0.30
C PRO A 175 4.44 16.69 -1.18
N LYS A 176 4.12 15.48 -0.71
CA LYS A 176 4.39 14.23 -1.44
C LYS A 176 3.39 14.04 -2.59
N PRO A 177 3.84 13.70 -3.82
CA PRO A 177 2.95 13.23 -4.87
C PRO A 177 2.38 11.85 -4.53
N SER A 178 1.44 11.35 -5.34
CA SER A 178 1.04 9.95 -5.24
C SER A 178 2.14 9.03 -5.80
N SER A 179 2.28 7.83 -5.22
CA SER A 179 3.16 6.79 -5.78
C SER A 179 2.72 6.41 -7.20
N HIS A 180 1.41 6.45 -7.46
CA HIS A 180 0.82 6.29 -8.79
C HIS A 180 1.39 7.28 -9.81
N ASP A 181 1.34 8.58 -9.54
CA ASP A 181 1.81 9.59 -10.49
C ASP A 181 3.32 9.48 -10.72
N VAL A 182 4.08 9.08 -9.70
CA VAL A 182 5.51 8.81 -9.83
C VAL A 182 5.78 7.66 -10.80
N ILE A 183 5.18 6.49 -10.57
CA ILE A 183 5.52 5.28 -11.35
C ILE A 183 4.97 5.31 -12.78
N THR A 184 3.92 6.10 -13.00
CA THR A 184 3.28 6.30 -14.31
C THR A 184 3.88 7.48 -15.10
N GLY A 185 4.89 8.17 -14.54
CA GLY A 185 5.57 9.27 -15.21
C GLY A 185 4.75 10.57 -15.29
N ARG A 186 3.72 10.72 -14.45
CA ARG A 186 2.85 11.91 -14.38
C ARG A 186 3.38 12.96 -13.41
N TRP A 187 4.21 12.56 -12.45
CA TRP A 187 4.85 13.49 -11.52
C TRP A 187 6.08 14.14 -12.16
N THR A 188 6.10 15.47 -12.15
CA THR A 188 7.28 16.27 -12.49
C THR A 188 7.89 16.83 -11.19
N PRO A 189 9.17 16.55 -10.89
CA PRO A 189 9.82 17.08 -9.70
C PRO A 189 9.81 18.61 -9.66
N SER A 190 9.53 19.19 -8.50
CA SER A 190 9.74 20.62 -8.28
C SER A 190 11.23 20.97 -8.23
N ALA A 191 11.56 22.27 -8.18
CA ALA A 191 12.93 22.71 -7.93
C ALA A 191 13.46 22.20 -6.57
N ALA A 192 12.61 22.17 -5.54
CA ALA A 192 12.97 21.66 -4.23
C ALA A 192 13.16 20.12 -4.22
N ASP A 193 12.44 19.40 -5.08
CA ASP A 193 12.64 17.96 -5.28
C ASP A 193 13.96 17.68 -5.97
N SER A 194 14.24 18.40 -7.05
CA SER A 194 15.49 18.29 -7.80
C SER A 194 16.69 18.60 -6.92
N ALA A 195 16.64 19.70 -6.15
CA ALA A 195 17.70 20.07 -5.21
C ALA A 195 17.89 19.03 -4.09
N GLY A 196 16.83 18.32 -3.71
CA GLY A 196 16.87 17.22 -2.73
C GLY A 196 17.18 15.86 -3.32
N GLY A 197 17.56 15.76 -4.59
CA GLY A 197 17.85 14.48 -5.27
C GLY A 197 16.63 13.58 -5.49
N ARG A 198 15.41 14.10 -5.34
CA ARG A 198 14.15 13.37 -5.56
C ARG A 198 13.81 13.38 -7.05
N VAL A 199 14.17 12.31 -7.75
CA VAL A 199 13.90 12.10 -9.18
C VAL A 199 12.85 11.00 -9.39
N PRO A 200 12.12 10.97 -10.53
CA PRO A 200 11.11 9.95 -10.79
C PRO A 200 11.70 8.53 -10.75
N GLY A 201 11.06 7.62 -10.02
CA GLY A 201 11.49 6.24 -9.92
C GLY A 201 11.10 5.58 -8.61
N TYR A 202 11.46 4.31 -8.45
CA TYR A 202 11.08 3.52 -7.28
C TYR A 202 11.63 4.08 -5.96
N GLY A 203 12.82 4.69 -5.96
CA GLY A 203 13.41 5.30 -4.77
C GLY A 203 12.59 6.46 -4.18
N VAL A 204 11.93 7.28 -5.02
CA VAL A 204 11.06 8.34 -4.49
C VAL A 204 9.74 7.77 -3.96
N ILE A 205 9.30 6.60 -4.42
CA ILE A 205 8.16 5.86 -3.85
C ILE A 205 8.50 5.40 -2.42
N THR A 206 9.70 4.84 -2.21
CA THR A 206 10.19 4.54 -0.84
C THR A 206 10.24 5.81 0.02
N ASN A 207 10.66 6.95 -0.55
CA ASN A 207 10.66 8.23 0.17
C ASN A 207 9.24 8.68 0.55
N ILE A 208 8.25 8.51 -0.34
CA ILE A 208 6.84 8.81 -0.07
C ILE A 208 6.33 7.96 1.09
N ILE A 209 6.62 6.65 1.10
CA ILE A 209 6.12 5.71 2.11
C ILE A 209 6.81 5.96 3.47
N ASN A 210 8.15 5.91 3.52
CA ASN A 210 8.88 5.97 4.79
C ASN A 210 10.20 6.75 4.75
N GLY A 211 10.30 7.77 3.88
CA GLY A 211 11.55 8.50 3.65
C GLY A 211 12.16 9.19 4.88
N GLY A 212 11.35 9.56 5.88
CA GLY A 212 11.87 10.14 7.14
C GLY A 212 12.78 9.17 7.92
N ILE A 213 12.55 7.87 7.75
CA ILE A 213 13.34 6.82 8.40
C ILE A 213 14.41 6.30 7.45
N GLU A 214 14.08 6.06 6.18
CA GLU A 214 14.90 5.25 5.27
C GLU A 214 15.75 6.04 4.27
N CYS A 215 15.40 7.29 3.95
CA CYS A 215 16.06 8.03 2.87
C CYS A 215 17.11 9.02 3.39
N GLY A 216 18.12 9.31 2.57
CA GLY A 216 19.13 10.36 2.84
C GLY A 216 20.19 10.00 3.88
N LYS A 217 20.29 8.72 4.28
CA LYS A 217 21.18 8.24 5.35
C LYS A 217 22.25 7.22 4.90
N GLY A 218 22.39 7.02 3.58
CA GLY A 218 23.26 5.98 3.01
C GLY A 218 22.65 4.58 3.09
N SER A 219 23.44 3.55 2.75
CA SER A 219 22.98 2.16 2.79
C SER A 219 22.97 1.61 4.23
N ASN A 220 21.86 0.98 4.62
CA ASN A 220 21.79 0.20 5.85
C ASN A 220 21.87 -1.29 5.52
N ALA A 221 22.93 -1.97 5.96
CA ALA A 221 23.13 -3.40 5.72
C ALA A 221 22.08 -4.30 6.42
N GLN A 222 21.32 -3.75 7.39
CA GLN A 222 20.26 -4.47 8.10
C GLN A 222 18.89 -4.39 7.39
N GLN A 223 18.75 -3.60 6.32
CA GLN A 223 17.52 -3.43 5.55
C GLN A 223 17.61 -4.00 4.12
N GLN A 224 18.59 -4.86 3.84
CA GLN A 224 18.82 -5.48 2.52
C GLN A 224 18.28 -6.91 2.43
#